data_AF-A0A7W0GHF2-F1
#
_entry.id   AF-A0A7W0GHF2-F1
#
_cell.length_a   1.000
_cell.length_b   1.000
_cell.length_c   1.000
_cell.angle_alpha   90.00
_cell.angle_beta   90.00
_cell.angle_gamma   90.00
#
_symmetry.space_group_name_H-M   'P 1'
#
loop_
_entity.id
_entity.type
_entity.pdbx_description
1 polymer ?
#
loop_
_entity_poly.entity_id
_entity_poly.type
_entity_poly.pdbx_seq_one_letter_code
_entity_poly.pdbx_strand_id
1 'polypeptide(L)' 'MPQQSPQFASVSDVGKRLAAVGYLTDPAIATTVFLADRLGKPLLVEGPAGV' A
#
# COMPACT_ATOMS: atom_id res chain seq x y z
N MET A 1 -6.58 -20.97 -7.47
CA MET A 1 -6.37 -19.63 -6.88
C MET A 1 -5.32 -18.94 -7.72
N PRO A 2 -5.60 -17.79 -8.37
CA PRO A 2 -4.55 -17.09 -9.11
C PRO A 2 -3.41 -16.75 -8.15
N GLN A 3 -2.18 -17.14 -8.50
CA GLN A 3 -1.00 -16.74 -7.74
C GLN A 3 -0.70 -15.29 -8.08
N GLN A 4 -1.19 -14.35 -7.27
CA GLN A 4 -0.82 -12.94 -7.41
C GLN A 4 0.65 -12.79 -7.04
N SER A 5 1.48 -12.43 -8.00
CA SER A 5 2.87 -12.08 -7.73
C SER A 5 2.90 -10.80 -6.88
N PRO A 6 3.77 -10.73 -5.86
CA PRO A 6 3.91 -9.52 -5.04
C PRO A 6 4.22 -8.30 -5.91
N GLN A 7 3.46 -7.22 -5.74
CA GLN A 7 3.63 -5.98 -6.50
C GLN A 7 4.72 -5.07 -5.93
N PHE A 8 5.11 -5.26 -4.67
CA PHE A 8 6.07 -4.38 -3.99
C PHE A 8 7.26 -5.14 -3.40
N ALA A 9 8.44 -4.52 -3.51
CA ALA A 9 9.68 -5.08 -3.00
C ALA A 9 9.84 -4.88 -1.48
N SER A 10 9.35 -3.76 -0.94
CA SER A 10 9.45 -3.40 0.48
C SER A 10 8.41 -2.35 0.91
N VAL A 11 8.28 -2.10 2.21
CA VAL A 11 7.45 -1.00 2.75
C VAL A 11 7.91 0.37 2.21
N SER A 12 9.22 0.60 2.07
CA SER A 12 9.74 1.85 1.51
C SER A 12 9.38 2.02 0.04
N ASP A 13 9.37 0.92 -0.73
CA ASP A 13 8.98 0.91 -2.14
C ASP A 13 7.48 1.27 -2.31
N VAL A 14 6.62 0.75 -1.42
CA VAL A 14 5.20 1.15 -1.37
C VAL A 14 5.05 2.67 -1.22
N GLY A 15 5.71 3.26 -0.22
CA GLY A 15 5.63 4.69 0.03
C GLY A 15 6.12 5.53 -1.15
N LYS A 16 7.24 5.13 -1.78
CA LYS A 16 7.77 5.81 -2.97
C LYS A 16 6.79 5.76 -4.15
N ARG A 17 6.20 4.59 -4.42
CA ARG A 17 5.27 4.40 -5.55
C ARG A 17 3.96 5.13 -5.33
N LEU A 18 3.45 5.17 -4.10
CA LEU A 18 2.23 5.92 -3.77
C LEU A 18 2.47 7.43 -3.85
N ALA A 19 3.61 7.92 -3.34
CA ALA A 19 4.00 9.33 -3.50
C ALA A 19 4.16 9.73 -4.98
N ALA A 20 4.70 8.85 -5.82
CA ALA A 20 4.88 9.10 -7.25
C ALA A 20 3.57 9.35 -8.01
N VAL A 21 2.44 8.88 -7.49
CA VAL A 21 1.10 9.11 -8.06
C VAL A 21 0.27 10.12 -7.24
N GLY A 22 0.90 10.84 -6.31
CA GLY A 22 0.27 11.92 -5.55
C GLY A 22 -0.43 11.52 -4.26
N TYR A 23 -0.28 10.27 -3.78
CA TYR A 23 -0.79 9.86 -2.48
C TYR A 23 0.17 10.21 -1.36
N LEU A 24 -0.37 10.79 -0.29
CA LEU A 24 0.36 10.96 0.96
C LEU A 24 0.30 9.66 1.76
N THR A 25 1.45 9.08 2.08
CA THR A 25 1.53 7.84 2.85
C THR A 25 2.47 7.99 4.03
N ASP A 26 2.01 7.52 5.18
CA ASP A 26 2.85 7.32 6.35
C ASP A 26 3.36 5.85 6.42
N PRO A 27 4.27 5.54 7.36
CA PRO A 27 4.77 4.18 7.53
C PRO A 27 3.70 3.13 7.84
N ALA A 28 2.60 3.52 8.50
CA ALA A 28 1.51 2.60 8.86
C ALA A 28 0.69 2.22 7.61
N ILE A 29 0.33 3.19 6.78
CA ILE A 29 -0.33 2.96 5.48
C ILE A 29 0.56 2.11 4.58
N ALA A 30 1.85 2.47 4.45
CA ALA A 30 2.78 1.72 3.61
C ALA A 30 2.94 0.26 4.06
N THR A 31 2.98 0.02 5.38
CA THR A 31 3.04 -1.34 5.94
C THR A 31 1.76 -2.12 5.68
N THR A 32 0.60 -1.48 5.86
CA THR A 32 -0.70 -2.14 5.66
C THR A 32 -0.91 -2.54 4.20
N VAL A 33 -0.54 -1.67 3.25
CA VAL A 33 -0.59 -1.96 1.81
C VAL A 33 0.38 -3.08 1.44
N PHE A 34 1.60 -3.07 2.00
CA PHE A 34 2.57 -4.14 1.78
C PHE A 34 2.04 -5.50 2.27
N LEU A 35 1.41 -5.54 3.44
CA LEU A 35 0.80 -6.76 3.96
C LEU A 35 -0.39 -7.22 3.11
N ALA A 36 -1.24 -6.29 2.67
CA ALA A 36 -2.37 -6.59 1.79
C ALA A 36 -1.93 -7.24 0.47
N ASP A 37 -0.85 -6.73 -0.15
CA ASP A 37 -0.21 -7.30 -1.34
C ASP A 37 0.26 -8.74 -1.11
N ARG A 38 0.95 -9.01 0.02
CA ARG A 38 1.44 -10.37 0.35
C ARG A 38 0.35 -11.35 0.73
N LEU A 39 -0.73 -10.87 1.33
CA LEU A 39 -1.87 -11.70 1.72
C LEU A 39 -2.83 -11.94 0.55
N GLY A 40 -2.67 -11.24 -0.59
CA GLY A 40 -3.61 -11.30 -1.70
C GLY A 40 -5.01 -10.82 -1.30
N LYS A 41 -5.10 -9.89 -0.35
CA LYS A 41 -6.39 -9.39 0.17
C LYS A 41 -6.59 -7.94 -0.27
N PRO A 42 -7.72 -7.59 -0.91
CA PRO A 42 -7.99 -6.21 -1.28
C PRO A 42 -8.10 -5.33 -0.02
N LEU A 43 -7.58 -4.12 -0.11
CA LEU A 43 -7.55 -3.12 0.97
C LEU A 43 -8.16 -1.82 0.46
N LEU A 44 -9.09 -1.25 1.23
CA LEU A 44 -9.55 0.12 1.07
C LEU A 44 -8.87 0.97 2.13
N VAL A 45 -8.17 2.03 1.72
CA VAL A 45 -7.53 2.99 2.63
C VAL A 45 -8.26 4.31 2.49
N GLU A 46 -8.84 4.78 3.59
CA GLU A 46 -9.44 6.10 3.69
C GLU A 46 -8.54 6.98 4.56
N GLY A 47 -8.21 8.18 4.05
CA GLY A 47 -7.63 9.22 4.90
C GLY A 47 -8.71 9.84 5.80
N PRO A 48 -8.33 10.56 6.88
CA PRO A 48 -9.30 11.35 7.63
C PRO A 48 -10.06 12.28 6.68
N ALA A 49 -11.38 12.38 6.87
CA ALA A 49 -12.17 13.40 6.20
C ALA A 49 -11.50 14.75 6.46
N GLY A 50 -11.11 15.45 5.39
CA GLY A 50 -10.13 16.54 5.42
C GLY A 50 -10.26 17.48 6.61
N VAL A 51 -9.14 17.66 7.32
CA VAL A 51 -8.90 18.79 8.23
C VAL A 51 -7.77 19.64 7.67
#